data_AF-A0A819LAV7-F1
#
_entry.id   AF-A0A819LAV7-F1
#
_cell.length_a   1.000
_cell.length_b   1.000
_cell.length_c   1.000
_cell.angle_alpha   90.00
_cell.angle_beta   90.00
_cell.angle_gamma   90.00
#
_symmetry.space_group_name_H-M   'P 1'
#
loop_
_entity.id
_entity.type
_entity.pdbx_description
1 polymer ?
#
loop_
_entity_poly.entity_id
_entity_poly.type
_entity_poly.pdbx_seq_one_letter_code
_entity_poly.pdbx_strand_id
1 'polypeptide(L)'
;YGVRGCLRHLYYLNDLLDRAEQGFMIDPQLLHYSYVFCTSHVSGNRPDNNVSTITMEERDRFSEIKERLKQFLENQVTNFRFSFPFGRPEGALKATLSLLERVLSKDIATPISRDDIRNFIRKSLENAAYTNYTRVSDQAKIEGYFILLLY
;
A
#
# COMPACT_ATOMS: atom_id res chain seq x y z
N TYR A 1 17.91 22.36 -13.05
CA TYR A 1 17.28 21.08 -13.46
C TYR A 1 16.58 20.29 -12.32
N GLY A 2 16.58 20.75 -11.05
CA GLY A 2 16.04 19.99 -9.90
C GLY A 2 14.52 20.08 -9.65
N VAL A 3 13.84 21.11 -10.17
CA VAL A 3 12.41 21.37 -9.89
C VAL A 3 11.47 20.35 -10.58
N ARG A 4 11.90 19.71 -11.68
CA ARG A 4 11.11 18.66 -12.36
C ARG A 4 11.37 17.23 -11.83
N GLY A 5 12.20 17.08 -10.80
CA GLY A 5 12.55 15.77 -10.24
C GLY A 5 11.40 15.10 -9.51
N CYS A 6 10.68 15.85 -8.67
CA CYS A 6 9.56 15.33 -7.89
C CYS A 6 8.35 15.03 -8.79
N LEU A 7 8.00 15.93 -9.70
CA LEU A 7 6.90 15.69 -10.64
C LEU A 7 7.10 14.38 -11.43
N ARG A 8 8.33 14.10 -11.89
CA ARG A 8 8.64 12.81 -12.54
C ARG A 8 8.46 11.61 -11.60
N HIS A 9 8.87 11.71 -10.34
CA HIS A 9 8.68 10.64 -9.37
C HIS A 9 7.21 10.47 -8.96
N LEU A 10 6.41 11.54 -8.96
CA LEU A 10 4.96 11.47 -8.73
C LEU A 10 4.27 10.71 -9.85
N TYR A 11 4.55 11.07 -11.11
CA TYR A 11 4.01 10.32 -12.26
C TYR A 11 4.50 8.88 -12.29
N TYR A 12 5.79 8.66 -12.03
CA TYR A 12 6.34 7.32 -11.99
C TYR A 12 5.73 6.47 -10.86
N LEU A 13 5.55 7.02 -9.67
CA LEU A 13 4.88 6.35 -8.56
C LEU A 13 3.43 6.01 -8.93
N ASN A 14 2.72 6.92 -9.58
CA ASN A 14 1.37 6.67 -10.06
C ASN A 14 1.32 5.54 -11.11
N ASP A 15 2.21 5.56 -12.11
CA ASP A 15 2.29 4.51 -13.13
C ASP A 15 2.64 3.14 -12.53
N LEU A 16 3.55 3.11 -11.54
CA LEU A 16 3.88 1.89 -10.81
C LEU A 16 2.68 1.36 -10.04
N LEU A 17 1.90 2.25 -9.42
CA LEU A 17 0.69 1.89 -8.69
C LEU A 17 -0.40 1.37 -9.63
N ASP A 18 -0.64 2.04 -10.77
CA ASP A 18 -1.62 1.61 -11.78
C ASP A 18 -1.29 0.19 -12.29
N ARG A 19 -0.01 -0.10 -12.54
CA ARG A 19 0.43 -1.45 -12.94
C ARG A 19 0.28 -2.46 -11.80
N ALA A 20 0.60 -2.07 -10.57
CA ALA A 20 0.46 -2.94 -9.42
C ALA A 20 -1.03 -3.30 -9.16
N GLU A 21 -1.95 -2.36 -9.34
CA GLU A 21 -3.40 -2.57 -9.25
C GLU A 21 -3.93 -3.48 -10.36
N GLN A 22 -3.32 -3.45 -11.56
CA GLN A 22 -3.60 -4.38 -12.66
C GLN A 22 -3.03 -5.80 -12.44
N GLY A 23 -2.36 -6.04 -11.32
CA GLY A 23 -1.80 -7.35 -10.97
C GLY A 23 -0.42 -7.62 -11.53
N PHE A 24 0.27 -6.62 -12.09
CA PHE A 24 1.68 -6.77 -12.45
C PHE A 24 2.54 -6.86 -11.18
N MET A 25 3.50 -7.77 -11.20
CA MET A 25 4.48 -7.88 -10.13
C MET A 25 5.45 -6.70 -10.20
N ILE A 26 5.20 -5.68 -9.37
CA ILE A 26 6.08 -4.54 -9.19
C ILE A 26 6.96 -4.78 -7.96
N ASP A 27 8.25 -4.48 -8.09
CA ASP A 27 9.16 -4.54 -6.95
C ASP A 27 8.74 -3.51 -5.87
N PRO A 28 8.40 -3.97 -4.65
CA PRO A 28 8.05 -3.08 -3.54
C PRO A 28 9.15 -2.06 -3.20
N GLN A 29 10.43 -2.36 -3.48
CA GLN A 29 11.53 -1.43 -3.27
C GLN A 29 11.46 -0.22 -4.20
N LEU A 30 10.98 -0.39 -5.44
CA LEU A 30 10.81 0.72 -6.38
C LEU A 30 9.72 1.70 -5.92
N LEU A 31 8.57 1.15 -5.51
CA LEU A 31 7.49 1.94 -4.90
C LEU A 31 7.98 2.68 -3.66
N HIS A 32 8.73 2.00 -2.79
CA HIS A 32 9.30 2.61 -1.59
C HIS A 32 10.27 3.75 -1.90
N TYR A 33 11.20 3.55 -2.84
CA TYR A 33 12.15 4.59 -3.22
C TYR A 33 11.45 5.83 -3.78
N SER A 34 10.52 5.66 -4.71
CA SER A 34 9.76 6.76 -5.30
C SER A 34 8.89 7.47 -4.27
N TYR A 35 8.24 6.73 -3.37
CA TYR A 35 7.44 7.30 -2.29
C TYR A 35 8.30 8.15 -1.34
N VAL A 36 9.43 7.63 -0.86
CA VAL A 36 10.33 8.37 0.05
C VAL A 36 10.87 9.64 -0.60
N PHE A 37 11.19 9.60 -1.90
CA PHE A 37 11.62 10.78 -2.64
C PHE A 37 10.52 11.85 -2.67
N CYS A 38 9.29 11.49 -3.05
CA CYS A 38 8.15 12.40 -3.09
C CYS A 38 7.83 12.98 -1.70
N THR A 39 7.80 12.16 -0.65
CA THR A 39 7.56 12.61 0.72
C THR A 39 8.64 13.60 1.18
N SER A 40 9.92 13.33 0.93
CA SER A 40 11.01 14.23 1.32
C SER A 40 10.92 15.60 0.64
N HIS A 41 10.41 15.62 -0.60
CA HIS A 41 10.18 16.84 -1.35
C HIS A 41 8.99 17.60 -0.76
N VAL A 42 7.81 16.97 -0.68
CA VAL A 42 6.55 17.56 -0.17
C VAL A 42 6.68 18.08 1.26
N SER A 43 7.44 17.39 2.12
CA SER A 43 7.70 17.80 3.50
C SER A 43 8.73 18.92 3.64
N GLY A 44 9.39 19.37 2.57
CA GLY A 44 10.28 20.53 2.58
C GLY A 44 11.61 20.34 3.33
N ASN A 45 12.05 19.11 3.56
CA ASN A 45 13.10 18.80 4.55
C ASN A 45 14.53 18.80 3.97
N ARG A 46 14.85 19.69 3.02
CA ARG A 46 16.20 19.80 2.46
C ARG A 46 16.97 20.93 3.16
N PRO A 47 18.11 20.63 3.82
CA PRO A 47 18.88 21.64 4.57
C PRO A 47 19.65 22.62 3.67
N ASP A 48 19.63 22.42 2.35
CA ASP A 48 20.24 23.34 1.37
C ASP A 48 19.17 23.91 0.42
N ASN A 49 18.89 25.21 0.65
CA ASN A 49 18.79 26.26 -0.36
C ASN A 49 17.51 26.35 -1.22
N ASN A 50 16.77 27.42 -0.89
CA ASN A 50 16.04 28.34 -1.75
C ASN A 50 14.83 27.83 -2.56
N VAL A 51 13.66 28.25 -2.07
CA VAL A 51 12.32 28.20 -2.71
C VAL A 51 11.72 26.80 -2.77
N SER A 52 10.75 26.55 -1.89
CA SER A 52 9.77 25.48 -2.04
C SER A 52 8.95 25.74 -3.30
N THR A 53 9.42 25.29 -4.47
CA THR A 53 8.69 25.37 -5.75
C THR A 53 7.50 24.41 -5.84
N ILE A 54 7.15 23.73 -4.75
CA ILE A 54 6.08 22.75 -4.71
C ILE A 54 4.75 23.46 -4.83
N THR A 55 4.04 23.17 -5.92
CA THR A 55 2.72 23.74 -6.14
C THR A 55 1.68 23.05 -5.26
N MET A 56 0.55 23.71 -5.00
CA MET A 56 -0.58 23.04 -4.34
C MET A 56 -1.03 21.82 -5.13
N GLU A 57 -1.02 21.91 -6.47
CA GLU A 57 -1.36 20.80 -7.36
C GLU A 57 -0.46 19.57 -7.15
N GLU A 58 0.85 19.74 -6.95
CA GLU A 58 1.77 18.63 -6.64
C GLU A 58 1.48 18.01 -5.27
N ARG A 59 1.06 18.81 -4.28
CA ARG A 59 0.67 18.30 -2.95
C ARG A 59 -0.65 17.54 -2.98
N ASP A 60 -1.62 18.05 -3.73
CA ASP A 60 -2.94 17.43 -3.85
C ASP A 60 -2.81 16.09 -4.58
N ARG A 61 -2.07 16.05 -5.69
CA ARG A 61 -1.77 14.79 -6.40
C ARG A 61 -0.98 13.80 -5.55
N PHE A 62 0.01 14.27 -4.78
CA PHE A 62 0.72 13.39 -3.85
C PHE A 62 -0.21 12.80 -2.80
N SER A 63 -1.15 13.58 -2.27
CA SER A 63 -2.13 13.13 -1.28
C SER A 63 -3.09 12.09 -1.87
N GLU A 64 -3.52 12.28 -3.11
CA GLU A 64 -4.34 11.30 -3.84
C GLU A 64 -3.59 9.99 -4.06
N ILE A 65 -2.36 10.05 -4.59
CA ILE A 65 -1.52 8.87 -4.80
C ILE A 65 -1.20 8.17 -3.47
N LYS A 66 -0.99 8.93 -2.39
CA LYS A 66 -0.76 8.41 -1.04
C LYS A 66 -1.95 7.58 -0.55
N GLU A 67 -3.18 8.09 -0.72
CA GLU A 67 -4.38 7.35 -0.28
C GLU A 67 -4.62 6.11 -1.15
N ARG A 68 -4.40 6.19 -2.47
CA ARG A 68 -4.47 5.00 -3.35
C ARG A 68 -3.43 3.95 -2.96
N LEU A 69 -2.18 4.36 -2.76
CA LEU A 69 -1.09 3.47 -2.34
C LEU A 69 -1.40 2.82 -0.98
N LYS A 70 -1.98 3.58 -0.04
CA LYS A 70 -2.46 3.04 1.22
C LYS A 70 -3.43 1.90 0.97
N GLN A 71 -4.54 2.15 0.27
CA GLN A 71 -5.56 1.14 -0.04
C GLN A 71 -4.98 -0.11 -0.72
N PHE A 72 -4.07 0.09 -1.67
CA PHE A 72 -3.36 -1.01 -2.32
C PHE A 72 -2.58 -1.86 -1.31
N LEU A 73 -1.78 -1.22 -0.43
CA LEU A 73 -1.02 -1.93 0.61
C LEU A 73 -1.94 -2.61 1.63
N GLU A 74 -3.06 -1.98 2.01
CA GLU A 74 -4.07 -2.61 2.87
C GLU A 74 -4.59 -3.91 2.25
N ASN A 75 -4.92 -3.87 0.95
CA ASN A 75 -5.38 -5.02 0.19
C ASN A 75 -4.31 -6.13 0.09
N GLN A 76 -3.04 -5.77 -0.08
CA GLN A 76 -1.93 -6.75 -0.08
C GLN A 76 -1.76 -7.41 1.29
N VAL A 77 -1.95 -6.67 2.39
CA VAL A 77 -1.87 -7.21 3.76
C VAL A 77 -3.08 -8.07 4.10
N THR A 78 -4.30 -7.66 3.72
CA THR A 78 -5.50 -8.50 3.91
C THR A 78 -5.45 -9.76 3.05
N ASN A 79 -4.87 -9.70 1.86
CA ASN A 79 -4.69 -10.88 1.00
C ASN A 79 -3.29 -11.50 1.13
N PHE A 80 -2.62 -11.36 2.29
CA PHE A 80 -1.22 -11.75 2.45
C PHE A 80 -0.91 -13.19 1.99
N ARG A 81 -1.87 -14.11 2.12
CA ARG A 81 -1.71 -15.52 1.73
C ARG A 81 -1.61 -15.72 0.20
N PHE A 82 -2.23 -14.83 -0.57
CA PHE A 82 -2.18 -14.80 -2.04
C PHE A 82 -1.08 -13.86 -2.55
N SER A 83 -0.89 -12.73 -1.88
CA SER A 83 0.12 -11.71 -2.20
C SER A 83 1.54 -12.14 -1.84
N PHE A 84 1.72 -12.94 -0.78
CA PHE A 84 3.01 -13.43 -0.29
C PHE A 84 2.93 -14.95 -0.02
N PRO A 85 2.79 -15.78 -1.07
CA PRO A 85 2.70 -17.22 -0.90
C PRO A 85 3.99 -17.74 -0.24
N PHE A 86 3.85 -18.36 0.93
CA PHE A 86 4.97 -18.89 1.75
C PHE A 86 6.06 -17.87 2.09
N GLY A 87 5.71 -16.58 2.18
CA GLY A 87 6.69 -15.52 2.47
C GLY A 87 7.69 -15.29 1.33
N ARG A 88 7.38 -15.74 0.11
CA ARG A 88 8.15 -15.49 -1.09
C ARG A 88 7.51 -14.38 -1.93
N PRO A 89 8.31 -13.45 -2.48
CA PRO A 89 9.77 -13.34 -2.33
C PRO A 89 10.20 -12.95 -0.91
N GLU A 90 11.36 -13.45 -0.48
CA GLU A 90 11.89 -13.24 0.87
C GLU A 90 12.05 -11.73 1.14
N GLY A 91 11.47 -11.26 2.25
CA GLY A 91 11.51 -9.83 2.61
C GLY A 91 10.48 -8.94 1.91
N ALA A 92 9.69 -9.44 0.95
CA ALA A 92 8.66 -8.63 0.29
C ALA A 92 7.57 -8.15 1.26
N LEU A 93 7.07 -9.04 2.12
CA LEU A 93 6.12 -8.68 3.18
C LEU A 93 6.72 -7.62 4.13
N LYS A 94 7.99 -7.77 4.50
CA LYS A 94 8.69 -6.80 5.35
C LYS A 94 8.80 -5.44 4.66
N ALA A 95 9.14 -5.41 3.39
CA ALA A 95 9.20 -4.18 2.60
C ALA A 95 7.82 -3.50 2.46
N THR A 96 6.77 -4.29 2.21
CA THR A 96 5.38 -3.82 2.15
C THR A 96 4.94 -3.22 3.48
N LEU A 97 5.24 -3.87 4.61
CA LEU A 97 4.95 -3.33 5.94
C LEU A 97 5.75 -2.05 6.21
N SER A 98 7.06 -2.03 5.92
CA SER A 98 7.88 -0.82 6.09
C SER A 98 7.40 0.35 5.22
N LEU A 99 6.89 0.08 4.01
CA LEU A 99 6.27 1.11 3.17
C LEU A 99 4.94 1.58 3.76
N LEU A 100 4.10 0.66 4.23
CA LEU A 100 2.82 0.96 4.86
C LEU A 100 2.99 1.84 6.11
N GLU A 101 3.98 1.55 6.96
CA GLU A 101 4.31 2.38 8.13
C GLU A 101 4.60 3.84 7.74
N ARG A 102 5.33 4.04 6.64
CA ARG A 102 5.65 5.38 6.11
C ARG A 102 4.44 6.05 5.47
N VAL A 103 3.59 5.29 4.79
CA VAL A 103 2.35 5.80 4.17
C VAL A 103 1.33 6.22 5.22
N LEU A 104 1.19 5.46 6.31
CA LEU A 104 0.28 5.77 7.40
C LEU A 104 0.79 6.90 8.31
N SER A 105 2.09 7.18 8.30
CA SER A 105 2.65 8.31 9.04
C SER A 105 2.09 9.62 8.48
N LYS A 106 1.59 10.49 9.38
CA LYS A 106 0.97 11.77 9.01
C LYS A 106 2.00 12.72 8.41
N ASP A 107 3.21 12.73 8.98
CA ASP A 107 4.37 13.48 8.51
C ASP A 107 5.68 12.75 8.88
N ILE A 108 6.81 13.16 8.29
CA ILE A 108 8.15 12.67 8.69
C ILE A 108 8.41 12.88 10.19
N ALA A 109 7.81 13.92 10.78
CA ALA A 109 7.97 14.28 12.19
C ALA A 109 7.06 13.49 13.15
N THR A 110 6.01 12.83 12.65
CA THR A 110 5.07 12.06 13.48
C THR A 110 4.98 10.63 12.96
N PRO A 111 5.97 9.78 13.34
CA PRO A 111 5.90 8.37 13.01
C PRO A 111 4.63 7.77 13.61
N ILE A 112 3.94 6.96 12.83
CA ILE A 112 2.80 6.19 13.32
C ILE A 112 3.22 5.34 14.53
N SER A 113 2.34 5.23 15.53
CA SER A 113 2.66 4.43 16.72
C SER A 113 2.69 2.94 16.38
N ARG A 114 3.53 2.18 17.10
CA ARG A 114 3.58 0.71 16.92
C ARG A 114 2.24 0.04 17.24
N ASP A 115 1.44 0.64 18.13
CA ASP A 115 0.10 0.15 18.45
C ASP A 115 -0.89 0.38 17.31
N ASP A 116 -0.81 1.51 16.59
CA ASP A 116 -1.64 1.76 15.41
C ASP A 116 -1.30 0.79 14.27
N ILE A 117 -0.02 0.54 14.02
CA ILE A 117 0.43 -0.47 13.04
C ILE A 117 -0.10 -1.85 13.43
N ARG A 118 0.01 -2.22 14.72
CA ARG A 118 -0.47 -3.51 15.21
C ARG A 118 -1.98 -3.65 15.09
N ASN A 119 -2.73 -2.61 15.42
CA ASN A 119 -4.19 -2.59 15.27
C ASN A 119 -4.61 -2.67 13.81
N PHE A 120 -3.89 -1.98 12.93
CA PHE A 120 -4.10 -2.06 11.49
C PHE A 120 -3.90 -3.49 10.98
N ILE A 121 -2.75 -4.11 11.27
CA ILE A 121 -2.46 -5.50 10.87
C ILE A 121 -3.49 -6.46 11.44
N ARG A 122 -3.88 -6.31 12.71
CA ARG A 122 -4.93 -7.14 13.33
C ARG A 122 -6.24 -7.04 12.55
N LYS A 123 -6.71 -5.82 12.24
CA LYS A 123 -7.94 -5.59 11.48
C LYS A 123 -7.84 -6.16 10.06
N SER A 124 -6.69 -6.02 9.40
CA SER A 124 -6.45 -6.62 8.09
C SER A 124 -6.51 -8.15 8.12
N LEU A 125 -5.97 -8.79 9.16
CA LEU A 125 -6.02 -10.24 9.36
C LEU A 125 -7.44 -10.71 9.74
N GLU A 126 -8.16 -9.96 10.56
CA GLU A 126 -9.57 -10.24 10.88
C GLU A 126 -10.44 -10.17 9.63
N ASN A 127 -10.25 -9.15 8.78
CA ASN A 127 -10.93 -9.03 7.48
C ASN A 127 -10.57 -10.17 6.52
N ALA A 128 -9.31 -10.62 6.54
CA ALA A 128 -8.87 -11.77 5.75
C ALA A 128 -9.56 -13.05 6.20
N ALA A 129 -9.61 -13.28 7.52
CA ALA A 129 -10.32 -14.40 8.12
C ALA A 129 -11.82 -14.34 7.81
N TYR A 130 -12.45 -13.17 7.98
CA TYR A 130 -13.85 -12.96 7.66
C TYR A 130 -14.15 -13.30 6.19
N THR A 131 -13.38 -12.74 5.26
CA THR A 131 -13.55 -13.00 3.82
C THR A 131 -13.36 -14.50 3.49
N ASN A 132 -12.40 -15.17 4.14
CA ASN A 132 -12.19 -16.59 3.98
C ASN A 132 -13.36 -17.41 4.55
N TYR A 133 -13.87 -17.07 5.74
CA TYR A 133 -15.03 -17.70 6.34
C TYR A 133 -16.29 -17.49 5.50
N THR A 134 -16.55 -16.28 5.00
CA THR A 134 -17.69 -16.00 4.11
C THR A 134 -17.60 -16.85 2.84
N ARG A 135 -16.44 -16.88 2.16
CA ARG A 135 -16.24 -17.72 0.97
C ARG A 135 -16.48 -19.21 1.24
N VAL A 136 -15.90 -19.74 2.32
CA VAL A 136 -16.10 -21.15 2.71
C VAL A 136 -17.56 -21.43 3.09
N SER A 137 -18.22 -20.51 3.79
CA SER A 137 -19.62 -20.66 4.18
C SER A 137 -20.59 -20.60 3.00
N ASP A 138 -20.28 -19.77 1.99
CA ASP A 138 -21.07 -19.70 0.76
C ASP A 138 -20.84 -20.92 -0.12
N GLN A 139 -19.59 -21.44 -0.20
CA GLN A 139 -19.29 -22.71 -0.88
C GLN A 139 -19.98 -23.90 -0.20
N ALA A 140 -19.96 -23.97 1.14
CA ALA A 140 -20.62 -25.03 1.89
C ALA A 140 -22.16 -25.03 1.72
N LYS A 141 -22.78 -23.86 1.55
CA LYS A 141 -24.21 -23.77 1.22
C LYS A 141 -24.51 -24.33 -0.17
N ILE A 142 -23.67 -24.03 -1.17
CA ILE A 142 -23.84 -24.52 -2.54
C ILE A 142 -23.68 -26.06 -2.61
N GLU A 143 -22.69 -26.62 -1.92
CA GLU A 143 -22.51 -28.09 -1.83
C GLU A 143 -23.66 -28.77 -1.08
N GLY A 144 -24.22 -28.16 -0.04
CA GLY A 144 -25.38 -28.67 0.68
C GLY A 144 -26.64 -28.81 -0.19
N TYR A 145 -26.90 -27.84 -1.08
CA TYR A 145 -28.01 -27.95 -2.05
C TYR A 145 -27.74 -29.01 -3.11
N PHE A 146 -26.50 -29.17 -3.56
CA PHE A 146 -26.14 -30.16 -4.57
C PHE A 146 -26.24 -31.59 -4.02
N ILE A 147 -25.87 -31.82 -2.76
CA ILE A 147 -26.03 -33.11 -2.08
C ILE A 147 -27.51 -33.44 -1.82
N LEU A 148 -28.33 -32.44 -1.46
CA LEU A 148 -29.78 -32.63 -1.28
C LEU A 148 -30.55 -32.88 -2.59
N LEU A 149 -30.02 -32.46 -3.74
CA LEU A 149 -30.61 -32.77 -5.05
C LEU A 149 -30.18 -34.13 -5.61
N LEU A 150 -29.16 -34.75 -5.02
CA LEU A 150 -28.65 -36.08 -5.38
C LEU A 150 -29.20 -37.20 -4.47
N TYR A 151 -30.10 -36.88 -3.54
CA TYR A 151 -30.85 -37.79 -2.68
C TYR A 151 -32.36 -37.61 -2.91
#